data_AF-A0A6P1HUL4-F1
#
_entry.id   AF-A0A6P1HUL4-F1
#
_cell.length_a   1.000
_cell.length_b   1.000
_cell.length_c   1.000
_cell.angle_alpha   90.00
_cell.angle_beta   90.00
_cell.angle_gamma   90.00
#
_symmetry.space_group_name_H-M   'P 1'
#
loop_
_entity.id
_entity.type
_entity.pdbx_description
1 polymer ?
#
loop_
_entity_poly.entity_id
_entity_poly.type
_entity_poly.pdbx_seq_one_letter_code
_entity_poly.pdbx_strand_id
1 'polypeptide(L)'
;MRKFAAGIAAAALSSGIILVGAGNAAAEPVPDGTYQGTTDVPGGGLIWKGKTFRNGTVTNNFVFGLSGLSGNYYEDAAGRTVIDYGPSGLGFLTDTMVANGDGSYTGATYINGNQVGGFRLAR
;
A
#
# COMPACT_ATOMS: atom_id res chain seq x y z
N MET A 1 -18.86 61.23 -32.18
CA MET A 1 -17.59 61.62 -32.85
C MET A 1 -16.78 60.34 -33.07
N ARG A 2 -16.35 60.09 -34.31
CA ARG A 2 -15.60 58.90 -34.77
C ARG A 2 -14.09 59.20 -34.85
N LYS A 3 -13.22 58.25 -34.47
CA LYS A 3 -11.86 57.96 -35.03
C LYS A 3 -11.54 56.48 -34.68
N PHE A 4 -11.71 55.50 -35.56
CA PHE A 4 -10.80 54.96 -36.61
C PHE A 4 -9.48 54.29 -36.12
N ALA A 5 -9.52 52.95 -36.13
CA ALA A 5 -8.56 51.92 -36.58
C ALA A 5 -7.02 52.05 -36.39
N ALA A 6 -6.41 50.96 -35.90
CA ALA A 6 -5.29 50.26 -36.55
C ALA A 6 -5.08 48.87 -35.91
N GLY A 7 -5.04 47.81 -36.72
CA GLY A 7 -4.78 46.44 -36.27
C GLY A 7 -3.29 46.10 -36.24
N ILE A 8 -2.95 45.02 -35.53
CA ILE A 8 -1.76 44.21 -35.78
C ILE A 8 -2.19 42.75 -35.74
N ALA A 9 -1.95 42.04 -36.83
CA ALA A 9 -2.10 40.60 -36.94
C ALA A 9 -0.76 39.90 -36.66
N ALA A 10 -0.89 38.65 -36.20
CA ALA A 10 0.07 37.53 -36.27
C ALA A 10 1.28 37.52 -35.31
N ALA A 11 1.31 36.50 -34.45
CA ALA A 11 2.27 35.40 -34.61
C ALA A 11 1.85 34.20 -33.73
N ALA A 12 1.68 33.04 -34.36
CA ALA A 12 1.55 31.76 -33.69
C ALA A 12 2.87 31.41 -32.99
N LEU A 13 2.81 31.14 -31.69
CA LEU A 13 3.77 30.28 -31.00
C LEU A 13 2.97 29.19 -30.33
N SER A 14 2.85 28.07 -31.05
CA SER A 14 2.49 26.77 -30.51
C SER A 14 3.61 26.32 -29.56
N SER A 15 3.65 26.90 -28.37
CA SER A 15 4.38 26.35 -27.25
C SER A 15 3.35 25.56 -26.45
N GLY A 16 3.15 24.30 -26.86
CA GLY A 16 2.48 23.33 -26.01
C GLY A 16 3.24 23.30 -24.70
N ILE A 17 2.70 23.95 -23.68
CA ILE A 17 3.10 23.71 -22.31
C ILE A 17 2.66 22.28 -22.06
N ILE A 18 3.57 21.33 -22.29
CA ILE A 18 3.45 20.02 -21.69
C ILE A 18 3.61 20.29 -20.20
N LEU A 19 2.46 20.49 -19.54
CA LEU A 19 2.36 20.31 -18.11
C LEU A 19 2.65 18.81 -17.91
N VAL A 20 3.94 18.46 -17.83
CA VAL A 20 4.36 17.20 -17.23
C VAL A 20 3.94 17.38 -15.79
N GLY A 21 2.70 16.97 -15.49
CA GLY A 21 2.24 16.84 -14.12
C GLY A 21 3.29 16.01 -13.42
N ALA A 22 3.93 16.59 -12.41
CA ALA A 22 4.74 15.82 -11.49
C ALA A 22 3.84 14.67 -11.04
N GLY A 23 4.14 13.46 -11.50
CA GLY A 23 3.37 12.29 -11.12
C GLY A 23 3.50 12.20 -9.61
N ASN A 24 2.44 12.57 -8.89
CA ASN A 24 2.28 12.16 -7.52
C ASN A 24 2.28 10.64 -7.57
N ALA A 25 3.43 10.02 -7.33
CA ALA A 25 3.47 8.60 -7.03
C ALA A 25 2.43 8.39 -5.94
N ALA A 26 1.49 7.47 -6.17
CA ALA A 26 0.49 7.13 -5.17
C ALA A 26 1.24 6.80 -3.87
N ALA A 27 0.81 7.39 -2.76
CA ALA A 27 1.43 7.07 -1.48
C ALA A 27 1.30 5.57 -1.21
N GLU A 28 2.33 4.97 -0.64
CA GLU A 28 2.29 3.58 -0.21
C GLU A 28 1.07 3.37 0.72
N PRO A 29 0.26 2.31 0.53
CA PRO A 29 -0.96 2.07 1.31
C PRO A 29 -0.69 1.93 2.81
N VAL A 30 0.55 1.56 3.16
CA VAL A 30 1.03 1.46 4.52
C VAL A 30 2.35 2.21 4.59
N PRO A 31 2.50 3.20 5.49
CA PRO A 31 3.77 3.88 5.68
C PRO A 31 4.84 2.92 6.18
N ASP A 32 6.06 3.07 5.65
CA ASP A 32 7.25 2.34 6.05
C ASP A 32 7.43 2.29 7.57
N GLY A 33 7.72 1.10 8.10
CA GLY A 33 7.92 0.90 9.52
C GLY A 33 7.71 -0.54 9.97
N THR A 34 8.12 -0.81 11.20
CA THR A 34 7.83 -2.06 11.91
C THR A 34 6.59 -1.87 12.76
N TYR A 35 5.63 -2.77 12.60
CA TYR A 35 4.38 -2.80 13.33
C TYR A 35 4.33 -4.07 14.17
N GLN A 36 3.99 -3.93 15.44
CA GLN A 36 3.74 -5.02 16.36
C GLN A 36 2.39 -5.68 16.04
N GLY A 37 2.37 -7.01 16.11
CA GLY A 37 1.21 -7.81 15.72
C GLY A 37 0.53 -8.51 16.90
N THR A 38 -0.80 -8.55 16.85
CA THR A 38 -1.62 -9.48 17.63
C THR A 38 -2.52 -10.28 16.70
N THR A 39 -2.84 -11.52 17.04
CA THR A 39 -3.65 -12.42 16.20
C THR A 39 -4.59 -13.25 17.06
N ASP A 40 -5.72 -13.63 16.49
CA ASP A 40 -6.69 -14.56 17.09
C ASP A 40 -6.37 -16.03 16.81
N VAL A 41 -5.41 -16.32 15.94
CA VAL A 41 -4.99 -17.69 15.64
C VAL A 41 -4.39 -18.32 16.89
N PRO A 42 -4.92 -19.48 17.37
CA PRO A 42 -4.42 -20.12 18.58
C PRO A 42 -2.92 -20.40 18.51
N GLY A 43 -2.18 -19.90 19.51
CA GLY A 43 -0.72 -20.02 19.56
C GLY A 43 0.05 -19.12 18.57
N GLY A 44 -0.62 -18.46 17.63
CA GLY A 44 0.01 -17.62 16.61
C GLY A 44 0.84 -16.46 17.19
N GLY A 45 0.33 -15.80 18.23
CA GLY A 45 1.02 -14.70 18.93
C GLY A 45 2.30 -15.11 19.67
N LEU A 46 2.54 -16.41 19.86
CA LEU A 46 3.80 -16.91 20.41
C LEU A 46 4.93 -16.82 19.40
N ILE A 47 4.62 -16.98 18.11
CA ILE A 47 5.59 -17.12 17.02
C ILE A 47 5.66 -15.86 16.17
N TRP A 48 4.51 -15.32 15.77
CA TRP A 48 4.41 -14.12 14.95
C TRP A 48 4.36 -12.85 15.81
N LYS A 49 5.15 -11.84 15.44
CA LYS A 49 5.34 -10.59 16.21
C LYS A 49 4.92 -9.34 15.45
N GLY A 50 4.43 -9.49 14.21
CA GLY A 50 3.95 -8.38 13.39
C GLY A 50 4.60 -8.35 12.02
N LYS A 51 4.69 -7.16 11.43
CA LYS A 51 5.17 -6.98 10.05
C LYS A 51 6.06 -5.75 9.93
N THR A 52 6.99 -5.80 8.98
CA THR A 52 7.81 -4.65 8.59
C THR A 52 7.50 -4.30 7.13
N PHE A 53 7.07 -3.06 6.89
CA PHE A 53 6.79 -2.51 5.56
C PHE A 53 7.95 -1.62 5.13
N ARG A 54 8.42 -1.82 3.88
CA ARG A 54 9.49 -1.03 3.27
C ARG A 54 9.43 -1.12 1.76
N ASN A 55 9.40 0.03 1.08
CA ASN A 55 9.54 0.13 -0.38
C ASN A 55 8.62 -0.84 -1.16
N GLY A 56 7.32 -0.88 -0.84
CA GLY A 56 6.34 -1.75 -1.50
C GLY A 56 6.42 -3.25 -1.12
N THR A 57 7.35 -3.61 -0.22
CA THR A 57 7.48 -4.96 0.32
C THR A 57 7.12 -5.03 1.80
N VAL A 58 6.58 -6.17 2.21
CA VAL A 58 6.27 -6.47 3.59
C VAL A 58 6.94 -7.76 4.01
N THR A 59 7.46 -7.82 5.22
CA THR A 59 8.04 -9.04 5.80
C THR A 59 7.37 -9.33 7.14
N ASN A 60 6.92 -10.57 7.34
CA ASN A 60 6.44 -11.02 8.65
C ASN A 60 7.62 -11.17 9.60
N ASN A 61 7.47 -10.63 10.80
CA ASN A 61 8.43 -10.74 11.87
C ASN A 61 8.05 -11.93 12.75
N PHE A 62 8.96 -12.89 12.89
CA PHE A 62 8.78 -14.06 13.74
C PHE A 62 9.80 -14.06 14.88
N VAL A 63 9.55 -14.85 15.92
CA VAL A 63 10.53 -15.14 16.97
C VAL A 63 11.76 -15.85 16.40
N PHE A 64 12.87 -15.74 17.13
CA PHE A 64 14.22 -16.15 16.76
C PHE A 64 14.31 -17.45 15.92
N GLY A 65 15.17 -17.41 14.90
CA GLY A 65 15.51 -18.56 14.07
C GLY A 65 14.55 -18.82 12.90
N LEU A 66 13.43 -18.11 12.82
CA LEU A 66 12.52 -18.16 11.69
C LEU A 66 12.79 -17.00 10.73
N SER A 67 13.10 -17.33 9.47
CA SER A 67 13.20 -16.35 8.39
C SER A 67 11.84 -15.68 8.17
N GLY A 68 11.86 -14.36 7.99
CA GLY A 68 10.65 -13.58 7.76
C GLY A 68 10.02 -13.93 6.41
N LEU A 69 8.71 -14.16 6.42
CA LEU A 69 7.95 -14.42 5.20
C LEU A 69 7.63 -13.09 4.52
N SER A 70 8.16 -12.88 3.30
CA SER A 70 8.02 -11.63 2.56
C SER A 70 6.90 -11.68 1.51
N GLY A 71 6.35 -10.52 1.20
CA GLY A 71 5.37 -10.32 0.14
C GLY A 71 5.40 -8.90 -0.39
N ASN A 72 4.60 -8.64 -1.41
CA ASN A 72 4.33 -7.28 -1.89
C ASN A 72 3.01 -6.81 -1.32
N TYR A 73 2.81 -5.50 -1.19
CA TYR A 73 1.53 -4.95 -0.80
C TYR A 73 1.06 -3.84 -1.73
N TYR A 74 -0.26 -3.72 -1.89
CA TYR A 74 -0.91 -2.74 -2.74
C TYR A 74 -2.32 -2.45 -2.22
N GLU A 75 -2.92 -1.34 -2.66
CA GLU A 75 -4.32 -1.02 -2.35
C GLU A 75 -5.23 -1.63 -3.44
N ASP A 76 -6.27 -2.35 -3.02
CA ASP A 76 -7.29 -2.84 -3.94
C ASP A 76 -8.32 -1.74 -4.29
N ALA A 77 -9.21 -2.03 -5.24
CA ALA A 77 -10.24 -1.07 -5.66
C ALA A 77 -11.26 -0.72 -4.54
N ALA A 78 -11.27 -1.47 -3.44
CA ALA A 78 -12.11 -1.21 -2.27
C ALA A 78 -11.37 -0.41 -1.17
N GLY A 79 -10.14 0.04 -1.44
CA GLY A 79 -9.32 0.79 -0.48
C GLY A 79 -8.72 -0.08 0.62
N ARG A 80 -8.63 -1.40 0.44
CA ARG A 80 -7.98 -2.31 1.39
C ARG A 80 -6.55 -2.55 0.96
N THR A 81 -5.63 -2.58 1.93
CA THR A 81 -4.28 -3.06 1.66
C THR A 81 -4.32 -4.57 1.50
N VAL A 82 -3.90 -5.07 0.34
CA VAL A 82 -3.70 -6.50 0.06
C VAL A 82 -2.21 -6.80 0.17
N ILE A 83 -1.87 -7.90 0.83
CA ILE A 83 -0.53 -8.46 0.87
C ILE A 83 -0.51 -9.76 0.06
N ASP A 84 0.30 -9.79 -0.99
CA ASP A 84 0.52 -10.95 -1.84
C ASP A 84 1.85 -11.63 -1.50
N TYR A 85 1.77 -12.89 -1.08
CA TYR A 85 2.92 -13.72 -0.74
C TYR A 85 3.43 -14.58 -1.91
N GLY A 86 2.89 -14.39 -3.12
CA GLY A 86 3.33 -15.01 -4.36
C GLY A 86 4.83 -14.90 -4.65
N PRO A 87 5.51 -13.76 -4.44
CA PRO A 87 6.96 -13.63 -4.62
C PRO A 87 7.79 -14.58 -3.74
N SER A 88 7.22 -15.05 -2.62
CA SER A 88 7.83 -16.04 -1.73
C SER A 88 7.39 -17.47 -2.04
N GLY A 89 6.74 -17.70 -3.19
CA GLY A 89 6.21 -19.01 -3.59
C GLY A 89 4.90 -19.40 -2.89
N LEU A 90 4.26 -18.49 -2.16
CA LEU A 90 3.03 -18.75 -1.40
C LEU A 90 1.83 -18.03 -2.03
N GLY A 91 1.59 -18.22 -3.33
CA GLY A 91 0.47 -17.58 -4.05
C GLY A 91 -0.93 -18.00 -3.58
N PHE A 92 -1.02 -18.98 -2.67
CA PHE A 92 -2.26 -19.36 -2.01
C PHE A 92 -2.54 -18.54 -0.73
N LEU A 93 -1.56 -17.77 -0.25
CA LEU A 93 -1.63 -17.01 0.99
C LEU A 93 -1.77 -15.52 0.66
N THR A 94 -2.75 -14.88 1.29
CA THR A 94 -3.02 -13.45 1.12
C THR A 94 -3.47 -12.87 2.45
N ASP A 95 -3.03 -11.67 2.76
CA ASP A 95 -3.67 -10.88 3.82
C ASP A 95 -4.42 -9.69 3.22
N THR A 96 -5.50 -9.28 3.88
CA THR A 96 -6.15 -7.99 3.61
C THR A 96 -6.19 -7.16 4.88
N MET A 97 -6.01 -5.85 4.79
CA MET A 97 -6.01 -4.94 5.94
C MET A 97 -6.80 -3.66 5.67
N VAL A 98 -7.37 -3.11 6.74
CA VAL A 98 -8.05 -1.81 6.75
C VAL A 98 -7.44 -0.96 7.86
N ALA A 99 -7.20 0.32 7.58
CA ALA A 99 -6.69 1.28 8.56
C ALA A 99 -7.79 1.68 9.56
N ASN A 100 -7.44 1.80 10.84
CA ASN A 100 -8.39 2.10 11.94
C ASN A 100 -8.46 3.59 12.32
N GLY A 101 -7.87 4.51 11.54
CA GLY A 101 -7.87 5.96 11.80
C GLY A 101 -6.91 6.42 12.92
N ASP A 102 -6.50 5.52 13.82
CA ASP A 102 -5.51 5.73 14.88
C ASP A 102 -4.07 5.35 14.46
N GLY A 103 -3.86 5.05 13.17
CA GLY A 103 -2.59 4.56 12.63
C GLY A 103 -2.36 3.05 12.80
N SER A 104 -3.30 2.33 13.45
CA SER A 104 -3.31 0.87 13.48
C SER A 104 -4.09 0.28 12.30
N TYR A 105 -3.95 -1.02 12.10
CA TYR A 105 -4.63 -1.77 11.05
C TYR A 105 -5.33 -3.00 11.62
N THR A 106 -6.50 -3.30 11.09
CA THR A 106 -7.20 -4.58 11.29
C THR A 106 -7.04 -5.41 10.04
N GLY A 107 -6.57 -6.64 10.16
CA GLY A 107 -6.29 -7.53 9.05
C GLY A 107 -6.92 -8.90 9.19
N ALA A 108 -6.99 -9.59 8.06
CA ALA A 108 -7.45 -10.96 7.94
C ALA A 108 -6.51 -11.73 7.01
N THR A 109 -6.24 -12.99 7.36
CA THR A 109 -5.40 -13.91 6.59
C THR A 109 -6.27 -14.92 5.87
N TYR A 110 -5.94 -15.17 4.61
CA TYR A 110 -6.65 -16.07 3.72
C TYR A 110 -5.72 -17.15 3.16
N ILE A 111 -6.21 -18.38 3.14
CA ILE A 111 -5.59 -19.51 2.46
C ILE A 111 -6.56 -20.00 1.39
N ASN A 112 -6.13 -19.96 0.13
CA ASN A 112 -6.96 -20.29 -1.04
C ASN A 112 -8.31 -19.54 -1.03
N GLY A 113 -8.27 -18.25 -0.65
CA GLY A 113 -9.46 -17.39 -0.57
C GLY A 113 -10.36 -17.62 0.65
N ASN A 114 -10.05 -18.59 1.53
CA ASN A 114 -10.80 -18.82 2.76
C ASN A 114 -10.12 -18.11 3.93
N GLN A 115 -10.88 -17.32 4.69
CA GLN A 115 -10.34 -16.66 5.88
C GLN A 115 -9.98 -17.70 6.95
N VAL A 116 -8.76 -17.64 7.46
CA VAL A 116 -8.23 -18.58 8.48
C VAL A 116 -7.82 -17.90 9.79
N GLY A 117 -7.80 -16.57 9.82
CA GLY A 117 -7.47 -15.82 11.01
C GLY A 117 -7.62 -14.32 10.83
N GLY A 118 -7.66 -13.62 11.95
CA GLY A 118 -7.60 -12.18 12.08
C GLY A 118 -6.30 -11.74 12.76
N PHE A 119 -5.89 -10.51 12.48
CA PHE A 119 -4.77 -9.88 13.15
C PHE A 119 -4.95 -8.37 13.27
N ARG A 120 -4.17 -7.75 14.15
CA ARG A 120 -4.03 -6.30 14.27
C ARG A 120 -2.57 -5.91 14.19
N LEU A 121 -2.30 -4.73 13.65
CA LEU A 121 -0.97 -4.14 13.58
C LEU A 121 -0.99 -2.73 14.16
N ALA A 122 -0.04 -2.42 15.03
CA ALA A 122 0.15 -1.08 15.61
C ALA A 122 1.65 -0.77 15.78
N ARG A 123 2.01 0.52 15.85
CA ARG A 123 3.40 0.94 16.12
C ARG A 123 3.69 0.90 17.62
#